data_AF-A0A3B8VKK3-F1
#
_entry.id   AF-A0A3B8VKK3-F1
#
_cell.length_a   1.000
_cell.length_b   1.000
_cell.length_c   1.000
_cell.angle_alpha   90.00
_cell.angle_beta   90.00
_cell.angle_gamma   90.00
#
_symmetry.space_group_name_H-M   'P 1'
#
loop_
_entity.id
_entity.type
_entity.pdbx_description
1 polymer ?
#
loop_
_entity_poly.entity_id
_entity_poly.type
_entity_poly.pdbx_seq_one_letter_code
_entity_poly.pdbx_strand_id
1 'polypeptide(L)'
;MQSGELIVVRLNSGPGIGRFVEADSTRVKIAIGRNKEARLPLARVMLTTGMKAAGHEAVENLTREAETVASELDLTDLWDIVCDDRDALSLEDMAELYWSDEPTSAQRVGLLFHLDRNDLRFTTKGSEYTPRTREEVAELETRRERTARHAEEAVALAECLSSGKLPEEITSHQAHLLDQIRGLAVFGDDYTRSASAKKYLESITDVSRDPQRTAFLTLANAGHISRDEFLALEQAAIPIEFSDDVLAEASSLDVSSQFDDSHRRDLTSLDVITVDDEDTTDRDDG
;
A
#
# COMPACT_ATOMS: atom_id res chain seq x y z
N MET A 1 9.16 34.23 21.48
CA MET A 1 9.32 33.07 22.39
C MET A 1 9.90 33.54 23.71
N GLN A 2 9.22 33.23 24.82
CA GLN A 2 9.69 33.50 26.19
C GLN A 2 9.92 32.18 26.95
N SER A 3 10.87 32.15 27.89
CA SER A 3 11.11 30.95 28.71
C SER A 3 9.82 30.53 29.43
N GLY A 4 9.48 29.24 29.33
CA GLY A 4 8.26 28.68 29.89
C GLY A 4 7.03 28.76 28.98
N GLU A 5 7.13 29.33 27.78
CA GLU A 5 6.04 29.40 26.80
C GLU A 5 5.76 28.02 26.17
N LEU A 6 4.49 27.71 25.91
CA LEU A 6 4.10 26.52 25.15
C LEU A 6 4.21 26.79 23.65
N ILE A 7 4.90 25.90 22.94
CA ILE A 7 5.10 25.98 21.50
C ILE A 7 4.82 24.64 20.83
N VAL A 8 4.37 24.69 19.58
CA VAL A 8 4.19 23.52 18.73
C VAL A 8 5.42 23.34 17.86
N VAL A 9 5.95 22.13 17.83
CA VAL A 9 7.11 21.79 17.00
C VAL A 9 6.84 20.53 16.17
N ARG A 10 7.57 20.41 15.06
CA ARG A 10 7.59 19.19 14.26
C ARG A 10 8.58 18.17 14.83
N LEU A 11 8.06 17.09 15.41
CA LEU A 11 8.85 15.92 15.82
C LEU A 11 8.94 14.92 14.67
N ASN A 12 9.78 13.90 14.82
CA ASN A 12 9.88 12.83 13.81
C ASN A 12 8.60 11.99 13.72
N SER A 13 7.79 11.98 14.78
CA SER A 13 6.49 11.31 14.83
C SER A 13 5.31 12.21 14.43
N GLY A 14 5.57 13.43 13.96
CA GLY A 14 4.54 14.43 13.65
C GLY A 14 4.57 15.65 14.59
N PRO A 15 3.54 16.51 14.55
CA PRO A 15 3.48 17.73 15.33
C PRO A 15 3.23 17.42 16.81
N GLY A 16 3.89 18.14 17.71
CA GLY A 16 3.76 17.95 19.15
C GLY A 16 4.01 19.23 19.94
N ILE A 17 3.46 19.30 21.15
CA ILE A 17 3.56 20.45 22.04
C ILE A 17 4.76 20.27 22.98
N GLY A 18 5.53 21.33 23.18
CA GLY A 18 6.60 21.37 24.17
C GLY A 18 6.70 22.74 24.82
N ARG A 19 7.26 22.76 26.03
CA ARG A 19 7.57 24.00 26.72
C ARG A 19 8.92 24.53 26.27
N PHE A 20 8.96 25.75 25.78
CA PHE A 20 10.19 26.45 25.39
C PHE A 20 11.10 26.66 26.62
N VAL A 21 12.35 26.23 26.50
CA VAL A 21 13.37 26.39 27.55
C VAL A 21 14.31 27.52 27.17
N GLU A 22 14.99 27.36 26.02
CA GLU A 22 15.97 28.30 25.47
C GLU A 22 16.08 28.10 23.96
N ALA A 23 16.65 29.08 23.25
CA ALA A 23 17.04 28.94 21.85
C ALA A 23 18.38 29.62 21.60
N ASP A 24 19.15 29.06 20.68
CA ASP A 24 20.30 29.71 20.04
C ASP A 24 19.91 30.20 18.63
N SER A 25 20.87 30.71 17.86
CA SER A 25 20.62 31.23 16.50
C SER A 25 20.07 30.20 15.50
N THR A 26 20.19 28.90 15.78
CA THR A 26 19.86 27.81 14.85
C THR A 26 18.94 26.75 15.43
N ARG A 27 18.89 26.60 16.76
CA ARG A 27 18.19 25.52 17.45
C ARG A 27 17.37 26.03 18.63
N VAL A 28 16.26 25.35 18.86
CA VAL A 28 15.39 25.52 20.01
C VAL A 28 15.49 24.31 20.93
N LYS A 29 15.50 24.56 22.24
CA LYS A 29 15.44 23.54 23.28
C LYS A 29 14.05 23.59 23.92
N ILE A 30 13.37 22.44 23.94
CA ILE A 30 12.03 22.30 24.49
C ILE A 30 11.95 21.14 25.49
N ALA A 31 11.08 21.26 26.49
CA ALA A 31 10.70 20.17 27.36
C ALA A 31 9.39 19.54 26.85
N ILE A 32 9.44 18.27 26.47
CA ILE A 32 8.30 17.50 25.92
C ILE A 32 7.75 16.52 26.97
N GLY A 33 8.44 16.33 28.10
CA GLY A 33 8.07 15.41 29.18
C GLY A 33 8.50 15.94 30.54
N ARG A 34 8.09 15.29 31.63
CA ARG A 34 8.55 15.61 33.00
C ARG A 34 10.07 15.68 33.12
N ASN A 35 10.79 14.77 32.45
CA ASN A 35 12.26 14.72 32.41
C ASN A 35 12.81 14.51 30.98
N LYS A 36 12.04 14.89 29.95
CA LYS A 36 12.42 14.68 28.55
C LYS A 36 12.53 16.01 27.83
N GLU A 37 13.73 16.32 27.37
CA GLU A 37 14.02 17.50 26.57
C GLU A 37 14.41 17.10 25.15
N ALA A 38 14.10 17.97 24.19
CA ALA A 38 14.57 17.84 22.82
C ALA A 38 15.22 19.14 22.35
N ARG A 39 16.28 19.00 21.56
CA ARG A 39 16.92 20.11 20.86
C ARG A 39 16.63 19.95 19.37
N LEU A 40 15.93 20.89 18.77
CA LEU A 40 15.46 20.82 17.39
C LEU A 40 15.93 22.05 16.60
N PRO A 41 16.07 21.99 15.27
CA PRO A 41 16.28 23.19 14.47
C PRO A 41 15.14 24.19 14.68
N LEU A 42 15.44 25.48 14.70
CA LEU A 42 14.44 26.55 14.85
C LEU A 42 13.36 26.49 13.75
N ALA A 43 13.73 26.07 12.54
CA ALA A 43 12.80 25.87 11.42
C ALA A 43 11.72 24.79 11.67
N ARG A 44 11.84 24.00 12.75
CA ARG A 44 10.81 23.03 13.16
C ARG A 44 9.77 23.61 14.14
N VAL A 45 9.89 24.88 14.54
CA VAL A 45 8.85 25.56 15.32
C VAL A 45 7.71 25.90 14.37
N MET A 46 6.50 25.43 14.68
CA MET A 46 5.32 25.58 13.84
C MET A 46 4.37 26.66 14.37
N LEU A 47 4.24 26.77 15.69
CA LEU A 47 3.35 27.76 16.34
C LEU A 47 3.89 28.16 17.71
N THR A 48 3.77 29.45 18.04
CA THR A 48 3.97 29.98 19.39
C THR A 48 2.63 30.36 19.99
N THR A 49 2.25 29.73 21.10
CA THR A 49 0.90 29.92 21.67
C THR A 49 0.74 31.17 22.53
N GLY A 50 1.84 31.81 22.93
CA GLY A 50 1.83 32.91 23.90
C GLY A 50 1.52 32.50 25.35
N MET A 51 1.09 31.27 25.60
CA MET A 51 0.76 30.78 26.94
C MET A 51 2.00 30.33 27.70
N LYS A 52 2.18 30.83 28.92
CA LYS A 52 3.22 30.35 29.84
C LYS A 52 2.72 29.20 30.70
N ALA A 53 3.53 28.17 30.83
CA ALA A 53 3.25 26.99 31.62
C ALA A 53 4.38 26.70 32.62
N ALA A 54 4.01 26.56 33.90
CA ALA A 54 4.97 26.25 34.96
C ALA A 54 5.37 24.76 35.02
N GLY A 55 4.53 23.86 34.50
CA GLY A 55 4.71 22.41 34.64
C GLY A 55 4.27 21.60 33.42
N HIS A 56 4.60 20.30 33.45
CA HIS A 56 4.29 19.36 32.36
C HIS A 56 2.78 19.11 32.20
N GLU A 57 2.00 19.20 33.28
CA GLU A 57 0.54 19.00 33.26
C GLU A 57 -0.16 19.98 32.31
N ALA A 58 0.33 21.21 32.20
CA ALA A 58 -0.21 22.18 31.25
C ALA A 58 0.05 21.79 29.79
N VAL A 59 1.18 21.13 29.50
CA VAL A 59 1.46 20.57 28.16
C VAL A 59 0.50 19.43 27.87
N GLU A 60 0.32 18.51 28.82
CA GLU A 60 -0.59 17.36 28.69
C GLU A 60 -2.05 17.83 28.51
N ASN A 61 -2.49 18.83 29.28
CA ASN A 61 -3.84 19.38 29.19
C ASN A 61 -4.08 20.06 27.84
N LEU A 62 -3.18 20.95 27.41
CA LEU A 62 -3.30 21.60 26.11
C LEU A 62 -3.25 20.58 24.96
N THR A 63 -2.39 19.56 25.08
CA THR A 63 -2.33 18.48 24.08
C THR A 63 -3.67 17.76 24.01
N ARG A 64 -4.25 17.38 25.15
CA ARG A 64 -5.55 16.70 25.19
C ARG A 64 -6.66 17.56 24.58
N GLU A 65 -6.74 18.83 24.97
CA GLU A 65 -7.74 19.76 24.43
C GLU A 65 -7.57 19.98 22.93
N ALA A 66 -6.33 20.17 22.46
CA ALA A 66 -6.04 20.35 21.04
C ALA A 66 -6.33 19.09 20.22
N GLU A 67 -6.07 17.89 20.76
CA GLU A 67 -6.43 16.62 20.11
C GLU A 67 -7.95 16.44 20.02
N THR A 68 -8.71 16.81 21.07
CA THR A 68 -10.18 16.84 21.01
C THR A 68 -10.64 17.77 19.90
N VAL A 69 -10.14 19.02 19.88
CA VAL A 69 -10.49 19.96 18.80
C VAL A 69 -10.13 19.38 17.43
N ALA A 70 -8.92 18.88 17.23
CA ALA A 70 -8.47 18.35 15.95
C ALA A 70 -9.33 17.18 15.44
N SER A 71 -9.87 16.37 16.34
CA SER A 71 -10.71 15.21 16.01
C SER A 71 -12.14 15.57 15.63
N GLU A 72 -12.66 16.69 16.12
CA GLU A 72 -14.02 17.17 15.87
C GLU A 72 -14.10 18.20 14.73
N LEU A 73 -12.94 18.72 14.30
CA LEU A 73 -12.83 19.78 13.32
C LEU A 73 -13.17 19.28 11.91
N ASP A 74 -14.01 20.02 11.20
CA ASP A 74 -14.37 19.75 9.80
C ASP A 74 -14.22 21.03 8.97
N LEU A 75 -13.18 21.07 8.14
CA LEU A 75 -12.87 22.24 7.30
C LEU A 75 -13.67 22.30 5.99
N THR A 76 -14.71 21.48 5.80
CA THR A 76 -15.49 21.47 4.55
C THR A 76 -16.03 22.85 4.19
N ASP A 77 -16.77 23.48 5.12
CA ASP A 77 -17.40 24.78 4.86
C ASP A 77 -16.35 25.89 4.62
N LEU A 78 -15.28 25.90 5.43
CA LEU A 78 -14.18 26.85 5.26
C LEU A 78 -13.54 26.69 3.88
N TRP A 79 -13.24 25.46 3.50
CA TRP A 79 -12.61 25.16 2.22
C TRP A 79 -13.51 25.54 1.05
N ASP A 80 -14.81 25.27 1.12
CA ASP A 80 -15.76 25.64 0.06
C ASP A 80 -15.79 27.14 -0.21
N ILE A 81 -15.55 27.98 0.82
CA ILE A 81 -15.49 29.44 0.69
C ILE A 81 -14.19 29.88 -0.01
N VAL A 82 -13.05 29.26 0.31
CA VAL A 82 -11.72 29.77 -0.11
C VAL A 82 -11.12 29.04 -1.30
N CYS A 83 -11.66 27.88 -1.70
CA CYS A 83 -11.08 27.03 -2.73
C CYS A 83 -11.07 27.64 -4.14
N ASP A 84 -11.97 28.58 -4.43
CA ASP A 84 -12.05 29.23 -5.74
C ASP A 84 -10.94 30.26 -5.95
N ASP A 85 -10.60 31.02 -4.91
CA ASP A 85 -9.58 32.07 -4.98
C ASP A 85 -8.15 31.50 -4.93
N ARG A 86 -7.96 30.35 -4.28
CA ARG A 86 -6.66 29.66 -4.12
C ARG A 86 -5.57 30.49 -3.46
N ASP A 87 -5.96 31.49 -2.70
CA ASP A 87 -5.03 32.30 -1.93
C ASP A 87 -4.42 31.49 -0.79
N ALA A 88 -3.14 31.76 -0.53
CA ALA A 88 -2.44 31.19 0.60
C ALA A 88 -2.91 31.86 1.90
N LEU A 89 -3.32 31.05 2.87
CA LEU A 89 -3.81 31.48 4.18
C LEU A 89 -2.77 31.13 5.24
N SER A 90 -2.54 32.03 6.18
CA SER A 90 -1.83 31.69 7.41
C SER A 90 -2.74 30.87 8.34
N LEU A 91 -2.12 30.20 9.33
CA LEU A 91 -2.91 29.50 10.36
C LEU A 91 -3.88 30.43 11.09
N GLU A 92 -3.49 31.70 11.27
CA GLU A 92 -4.34 32.69 11.95
C GLU A 92 -5.53 33.07 11.07
N ASP A 93 -5.32 33.32 9.78
CA ASP A 93 -6.41 33.62 8.84
C ASP A 93 -7.43 32.47 8.80
N MET A 94 -6.95 31.23 8.77
CA MET A 94 -7.83 30.06 8.81
C MET A 94 -8.62 29.96 10.12
N ALA A 95 -7.99 30.30 11.25
CA ALA A 95 -8.64 30.25 12.55
C ALA A 95 -9.71 31.35 12.69
N GLU A 96 -9.42 32.57 12.22
CA GLU A 96 -10.37 33.69 12.21
C GLU A 96 -11.55 33.45 11.26
N LEU A 97 -11.33 32.76 10.15
CA LEU A 97 -12.41 32.40 9.22
C LEU A 97 -13.28 31.26 9.76
N TYR A 98 -12.70 30.31 10.50
CA TYR A 98 -13.43 29.14 11.01
C TYR A 98 -14.18 29.43 12.31
N TRP A 99 -13.62 30.23 13.21
CA TRP A 99 -14.25 30.59 14.49
C TRP A 99 -14.69 32.05 14.49
N SER A 100 -15.96 32.28 14.84
CA SER A 100 -16.51 33.64 14.96
C SER A 100 -15.97 34.44 16.15
N ASP A 101 -15.52 33.74 17.19
CA ASP A 101 -14.88 34.33 18.38
C ASP A 101 -13.35 34.19 18.27
N GLU A 102 -12.62 35.02 19.01
CA GLU A 102 -11.16 34.93 19.14
C GLU A 102 -10.75 33.49 19.52
N PRO A 103 -10.02 32.77 18.65
CA PRO A 103 -9.75 31.37 18.87
C PRO A 103 -8.90 31.18 20.11
N THR A 104 -9.15 30.12 20.87
CA THR A 104 -8.31 29.74 22.00
C THR A 104 -6.99 29.15 21.51
N SER A 105 -5.99 29.10 22.37
CA SER A 105 -4.73 28.42 22.02
C SER A 105 -4.91 26.93 21.74
N ALA A 106 -5.85 26.26 22.42
CA ALA A 106 -6.20 24.86 22.12
C ALA A 106 -6.78 24.72 20.71
N GLN A 107 -7.65 25.65 20.29
CA GLN A 107 -8.21 25.68 18.94
C GLN A 107 -7.15 25.90 17.86
N ARG A 108 -6.24 26.87 18.03
CA ARG A 108 -5.14 27.10 17.07
C ARG A 108 -4.22 25.88 16.94
N VAL A 109 -3.87 25.24 18.06
CA VAL A 109 -3.03 24.03 18.05
C VAL A 109 -3.79 22.85 17.42
N GLY A 110 -5.08 22.71 17.73
CA GLY A 110 -5.94 21.67 17.15
C GLY A 110 -6.10 21.82 15.64
N LEU A 111 -6.31 23.03 15.14
CA LEU A 111 -6.34 23.33 13.71
C LEU A 111 -5.03 22.91 13.02
N LEU A 112 -3.89 23.27 13.60
CA LEU A 112 -2.58 22.88 13.09
C LEU A 112 -2.42 21.36 13.06
N PHE A 113 -2.83 20.65 14.12
CA PHE A 113 -2.79 19.19 14.16
C PHE A 113 -3.68 18.55 13.10
N HIS A 114 -4.88 19.10 12.88
CA HIS A 114 -5.79 18.62 11.85
C HIS A 114 -5.19 18.78 10.45
N LEU A 115 -4.71 19.99 10.13
CA LEU A 115 -4.10 20.33 8.84
C LEU A 115 -2.85 19.52 8.52
N ASP A 116 -2.02 19.19 9.53
CA ASP A 116 -0.77 18.46 9.29
C ASP A 116 -0.98 16.94 9.12
N ARG A 117 -2.06 16.38 9.69
CA ARG A 117 -2.24 14.91 9.77
C ARG A 117 -3.19 14.34 8.72
N ASN A 118 -4.36 14.94 8.54
CA ASN A 118 -5.49 14.24 7.89
C ASN A 118 -6.21 15.07 6.83
N ASP A 119 -5.79 16.31 6.59
CA ASP A 119 -6.55 17.19 5.73
C ASP A 119 -6.24 16.98 4.24
N LEU A 120 -7.29 16.64 3.49
CA LEU A 120 -7.24 16.49 2.03
C LEU A 120 -7.54 17.80 1.31
N ARG A 121 -8.03 18.81 2.01
CA ARG A 121 -8.55 20.07 1.45
C ARG A 121 -7.49 21.15 1.28
N PHE A 122 -6.42 21.12 2.07
CA PHE A 122 -5.36 22.11 2.13
C PHE A 122 -3.99 21.45 2.00
N THR A 123 -3.13 22.07 1.20
CA THR A 123 -1.72 21.72 1.13
C THR A 123 -0.89 22.75 1.88
N THR A 124 0.19 22.33 2.53
CA THR A 124 1.06 23.23 3.28
C THR A 124 2.37 23.46 2.54
N LYS A 125 2.80 24.73 2.47
CA LYS A 125 4.10 25.12 1.95
C LYS A 125 4.75 26.12 2.90
N GLY A 126 5.66 25.62 3.74
CA GLY A 126 6.27 26.42 4.79
C GLY A 126 5.30 26.66 5.94
N SER A 127 4.88 27.92 6.16
CA SER A 127 3.92 28.32 7.19
C SER A 127 2.54 28.70 6.63
N GLU A 128 2.35 28.53 5.32
CA GLU A 128 1.12 28.88 4.61
C GLU A 128 0.36 27.62 4.17
N TYR A 129 -0.96 27.75 4.11
CA TYR A 129 -1.89 26.72 3.68
C TYR A 129 -2.63 27.20 2.45
N THR A 130 -2.60 26.40 1.39
CA THR A 130 -3.29 26.72 0.14
C THR A 130 -4.43 25.71 -0.04
N PRO A 131 -5.67 26.17 -0.30
CA PRO A 131 -6.76 25.25 -0.56
C PRO A 131 -6.53 24.54 -1.90
N ARG A 132 -6.80 23.24 -1.91
CA ARG A 132 -6.83 22.41 -3.11
C ARG A 132 -8.11 22.67 -3.88
N THR A 133 -8.06 22.42 -5.18
CA THR A 133 -9.25 22.49 -6.05
C THR A 133 -10.24 21.37 -5.73
N ARG A 134 -11.50 21.56 -6.13
CA ARG A 134 -12.54 20.52 -5.97
C ARG A 134 -12.18 19.22 -6.68
N GLU A 135 -11.55 19.32 -7.85
CA GLU A 135 -11.07 18.15 -8.59
C GLU A 135 -9.96 17.40 -7.84
N GLU A 136 -8.98 18.11 -7.29
CA GLU A 136 -7.89 17.50 -6.50
C GLU A 136 -8.43 16.82 -5.23
N VAL A 137 -9.37 17.45 -4.52
CA VAL A 137 -9.98 16.86 -3.32
C VAL A 137 -10.76 15.59 -3.68
N ALA A 138 -11.60 15.63 -4.73
CA ALA A 138 -12.35 14.47 -5.19
C ALA A 138 -11.44 13.30 -5.62
N GLU A 139 -10.33 13.58 -6.29
CA GLU A 139 -9.33 12.56 -6.64
C GLU A 139 -8.69 11.94 -5.39
N LEU A 140 -8.33 12.77 -4.41
CA LEU A 140 -7.73 12.32 -3.15
C LEU A 140 -8.71 11.47 -2.32
N GLU A 141 -9.98 11.86 -2.25
CA GLU A 141 -11.05 11.10 -1.59
C GLU A 141 -11.25 9.75 -2.28
N THR A 142 -11.40 9.73 -3.61
CA THR A 142 -11.52 8.50 -4.40
C THR A 142 -10.33 7.57 -4.15
N ARG A 143 -9.11 8.13 -4.09
CA ARG A 143 -7.89 7.37 -3.80
C ARG A 143 -7.89 6.82 -2.38
N ARG A 144 -8.32 7.59 -1.39
CA ARG A 144 -8.41 7.18 0.03
C ARG A 144 -9.41 6.05 0.19
N GLU A 145 -10.60 6.18 -0.38
CA GLU A 145 -11.64 5.14 -0.38
C GLU A 145 -11.17 3.86 -1.05
N ARG A 146 -10.53 3.96 -2.23
CA ARG A 146 -9.94 2.81 -2.90
C ARG A 146 -8.88 2.12 -2.03
N THR A 147 -8.03 2.91 -1.37
CA THR A 147 -6.98 2.36 -0.49
C THR A 147 -7.57 1.68 0.74
N ALA A 148 -8.61 2.27 1.35
CA ALA A 148 -9.32 1.68 2.49
C ALA A 148 -9.99 0.35 2.10
N ARG A 149 -10.74 0.36 1.00
CA ARG A 149 -11.36 -0.85 0.45
C ARG A 149 -10.33 -1.93 0.11
N HIS A 150 -9.22 -1.56 -0.52
CA HIS A 150 -8.14 -2.51 -0.80
C HIS A 150 -7.55 -3.10 0.49
N ALA A 151 -7.41 -2.30 1.55
CA ALA A 151 -6.94 -2.78 2.84
C ALA A 151 -7.95 -3.76 3.47
N GLU A 152 -9.24 -3.47 3.41
CA GLU A 152 -10.31 -4.36 3.88
C GLU A 152 -10.31 -5.68 3.09
N GLU A 153 -10.25 -5.61 1.76
CA GLU A 153 -10.19 -6.78 0.87
C GLU A 153 -8.94 -7.64 1.13
N ALA A 154 -7.80 -7.01 1.42
CA ALA A 154 -6.56 -7.70 1.76
C ALA A 154 -6.64 -8.41 3.12
N VAL A 155 -7.25 -7.78 4.13
CA VAL A 155 -7.50 -8.40 5.44
C VAL A 155 -8.46 -9.57 5.29
N ALA A 156 -9.59 -9.39 4.58
CA ALA A 156 -10.56 -10.45 4.35
C ALA A 156 -9.96 -11.66 3.63
N LEU A 157 -9.14 -11.42 2.58
CA LEU A 157 -8.43 -12.50 1.90
C LEU A 157 -7.44 -13.20 2.83
N ALA A 158 -6.71 -12.46 3.66
CA ALA A 158 -5.76 -13.04 4.60
C ALA A 158 -6.45 -13.95 5.62
N GLU A 159 -7.61 -13.52 6.14
CA GLU A 159 -8.45 -14.33 7.03
C GLU A 159 -8.90 -15.63 6.34
N CYS A 160 -9.42 -15.55 5.10
CA CYS A 160 -9.79 -16.74 4.33
C CYS A 160 -8.61 -17.70 4.14
N LEU A 161 -7.47 -17.19 3.67
CA LEU A 161 -6.27 -17.99 3.42
C LEU A 161 -5.71 -18.62 4.70
N SER A 162 -5.75 -17.91 5.82
CA SER A 162 -5.32 -18.45 7.13
C SER A 162 -6.21 -19.62 7.58
N SER A 163 -7.48 -19.63 7.18
CA SER A 163 -8.42 -20.71 7.42
C SER A 163 -8.35 -21.85 6.40
N GLY A 164 -7.44 -21.76 5.41
CA GLY A 164 -7.29 -22.73 4.34
C GLY A 164 -8.45 -22.70 3.33
N LYS A 165 -9.01 -21.51 3.05
CA LYS A 165 -10.11 -21.33 2.11
C LYS A 165 -9.85 -20.14 1.19
N LEU A 166 -10.60 -20.06 0.10
CA LEU A 166 -10.72 -18.86 -0.72
C LEU A 166 -12.07 -18.17 -0.45
N PRO A 167 -12.15 -16.84 -0.64
CA PRO A 167 -13.42 -16.14 -0.74
C PRO A 167 -14.30 -16.72 -1.85
N GLU A 168 -15.63 -16.62 -1.71
CA GLU A 168 -16.58 -17.07 -2.76
C GLU A 168 -16.43 -16.25 -4.05
N GLU A 169 -16.22 -14.95 -3.92
CA GLU A 169 -15.91 -14.03 -5.02
C GLU A 169 -14.56 -13.38 -4.77
N ILE A 170 -13.66 -13.49 -5.76
CA ILE A 170 -12.33 -12.90 -5.70
C ILE A 170 -12.35 -11.57 -6.46
N THR A 171 -12.07 -10.48 -5.76
CA THR A 171 -11.96 -9.16 -6.40
C THR A 171 -10.70 -9.07 -7.26
N SER A 172 -10.63 -8.10 -8.17
CA SER A 172 -9.42 -7.86 -8.97
C SER A 172 -8.19 -7.55 -8.10
N HIS A 173 -8.38 -6.90 -6.94
CA HIS A 173 -7.28 -6.64 -6.02
C HIS A 173 -6.83 -7.91 -5.30
N GLN A 174 -7.77 -8.75 -4.86
CA GLN A 174 -7.47 -10.04 -4.23
C GLN A 174 -6.78 -11.00 -5.19
N ALA A 175 -7.21 -11.06 -6.46
CA ALA A 175 -6.53 -11.80 -7.51
C ALA A 175 -5.07 -11.34 -7.64
N HIS A 176 -4.83 -10.02 -7.64
CA HIS A 176 -3.48 -9.49 -7.68
C HIS A 176 -2.62 -9.87 -6.47
N LEU A 177 -3.21 -10.00 -5.27
CA LEU A 177 -2.51 -10.46 -4.07
C LEU A 177 -2.17 -11.96 -4.16
N LEU A 178 -3.09 -12.77 -4.69
CA LEU A 178 -2.85 -14.20 -4.96
C LEU A 178 -1.71 -14.38 -5.97
N ASP A 179 -1.69 -13.59 -7.05
CA ASP A 179 -0.60 -13.59 -8.03
C ASP A 179 0.75 -13.23 -7.40
N GLN A 180 0.78 -12.29 -6.45
CA GLN A 180 2.01 -11.96 -5.73
C GLN A 180 2.51 -13.11 -4.86
N ILE A 181 1.61 -13.82 -4.18
CA ILE A 181 1.96 -15.02 -3.41
C ILE A 181 2.43 -16.13 -4.35
N ARG A 182 1.78 -16.32 -5.51
CA ARG A 182 2.17 -17.32 -6.51
C ARG A 182 3.54 -17.00 -7.10
N GLY A 183 3.80 -15.74 -7.45
CA GLY A 183 5.11 -15.28 -7.88
C GLY A 183 6.21 -15.54 -6.84
N LEU A 184 5.92 -15.34 -5.55
CA LEU A 184 6.84 -15.72 -4.47
C LEU A 184 7.01 -17.24 -4.36
N ALA A 185 5.95 -18.04 -4.53
CA ALA A 185 6.04 -19.50 -4.51
C ALA A 185 6.88 -20.04 -5.69
N VAL A 186 6.75 -19.44 -6.87
CA VAL A 186 7.44 -19.84 -8.10
C VAL A 186 8.89 -19.36 -8.07
N PHE A 187 9.15 -18.07 -7.90
CA PHE A 187 10.50 -17.50 -8.09
C PHE A 187 11.23 -17.20 -6.79
N GLY A 188 10.60 -17.36 -5.63
CA GLY A 188 11.23 -17.08 -4.34
C GLY A 188 11.73 -15.63 -4.25
N ASP A 189 12.99 -15.46 -3.84
CA ASP A 189 13.61 -14.15 -3.67
C ASP A 189 13.88 -13.42 -5.00
N ASP A 190 13.96 -14.16 -6.11
CA ASP A 190 14.15 -13.60 -7.46
C ASP A 190 12.86 -12.97 -8.00
N TYR A 191 11.72 -13.15 -7.33
CA TYR A 191 10.49 -12.46 -7.68
C TYR A 191 10.63 -10.95 -7.46
N THR A 192 10.32 -10.15 -8.49
CA THR A 192 10.46 -8.68 -8.46
C THR A 192 9.70 -8.00 -7.31
N ARG A 193 8.64 -8.62 -6.80
CA ARG A 193 7.83 -8.11 -5.67
C ARG A 193 7.92 -8.99 -4.43
N SER A 194 9.01 -9.75 -4.27
CA SER A 194 9.23 -10.68 -3.16
C SER A 194 9.05 -10.02 -1.79
N ALA A 195 9.58 -8.80 -1.58
CA ALA A 195 9.43 -8.07 -0.32
C ALA A 195 7.96 -7.76 0.04
N SER A 196 7.16 -7.31 -0.94
CA SER A 196 5.74 -7.03 -0.73
C SER A 196 4.93 -8.30 -0.52
N ALA A 197 5.22 -9.35 -1.29
CA ALA A 197 4.58 -10.65 -1.15
C ALA A 197 4.86 -11.28 0.22
N LYS A 198 6.11 -11.21 0.71
CA LYS A 198 6.49 -11.67 2.06
C LYS A 198 5.74 -10.90 3.15
N LYS A 199 5.72 -9.56 3.05
CA LYS A 199 4.99 -8.71 4.02
C LYS A 199 3.50 -9.05 4.07
N TYR A 200 2.88 -9.33 2.93
CA TYR A 200 1.49 -9.76 2.90
C TYR A 200 1.33 -11.18 3.46
N LEU A 201 2.22 -12.11 3.13
CA LEU A 201 2.22 -13.48 3.65
C LEU A 201 2.34 -13.52 5.18
N GLU A 202 3.14 -12.63 5.78
CA GLU A 202 3.25 -12.44 7.25
C GLU A 202 1.92 -12.05 7.90
N SER A 203 1.00 -11.43 7.16
CA SER A 203 -0.35 -11.13 7.67
C SER A 203 -1.28 -12.35 7.67
N ILE A 204 -0.92 -13.42 6.95
CA ILE A 204 -1.74 -14.63 6.76
C ILE A 204 -1.31 -15.74 7.73
N THR A 205 0.01 -15.95 7.84
CA THR A 205 0.57 -17.07 8.58
C THR A 205 1.98 -16.77 9.06
N ASP A 206 2.48 -17.57 10.00
CA ASP A 206 3.85 -17.45 10.47
C ASP A 206 4.81 -17.84 9.32
N VAL A 207 5.58 -16.86 8.87
CA VAL A 207 6.53 -17.05 7.77
C VAL A 207 7.77 -17.72 8.35
N SER A 208 7.81 -19.04 8.18
CA SER A 208 8.99 -19.88 8.42
C SER A 208 10.24 -19.30 7.74
N ARG A 209 11.43 -19.84 8.08
CA ARG A 209 12.69 -19.54 7.39
C ARG A 209 12.65 -19.74 5.87
N ASP A 210 11.61 -20.38 5.35
CA ASP A 210 11.37 -20.65 3.93
C ASP A 210 10.05 -19.98 3.45
N PRO A 211 10.09 -18.68 3.09
CA PRO A 211 8.92 -17.95 2.62
C PRO A 211 8.35 -18.50 1.31
N GLN A 212 9.21 -19.07 0.45
CA GLN A 212 8.79 -19.65 -0.83
C GLN A 212 7.90 -20.87 -0.60
N ARG A 213 8.34 -21.78 0.25
CA ARG A 213 7.53 -22.95 0.64
C ARG A 213 6.26 -22.55 1.39
N THR A 214 6.34 -21.56 2.29
CA THR A 214 5.14 -21.07 2.98
C THR A 214 4.12 -20.52 1.99
N ALA A 215 4.55 -19.72 1.01
CA ALA A 215 3.67 -19.19 -0.04
C ALA A 215 2.97 -20.31 -0.81
N PHE A 216 3.72 -21.34 -1.25
CA PHE A 216 3.15 -22.51 -1.92
C PHE A 216 2.10 -23.23 -1.08
N LEU A 217 2.44 -23.55 0.18
CA LEU A 217 1.54 -24.26 1.08
C LEU A 217 0.28 -23.46 1.40
N THR A 218 0.37 -22.14 1.55
CA THR A 218 -0.79 -21.27 1.75
C THR A 218 -1.76 -21.36 0.57
N LEU A 219 -1.26 -21.25 -0.66
CA LEU A 219 -2.11 -21.36 -1.86
C LEU A 219 -2.68 -22.77 -2.04
N ALA A 220 -1.88 -23.80 -1.83
CA ALA A 220 -2.32 -25.19 -1.98
C ALA A 220 -3.34 -25.60 -0.92
N ASN A 221 -3.18 -25.15 0.33
CA ASN A 221 -4.15 -25.42 1.39
C ASN A 221 -5.48 -24.69 1.18
N ALA A 222 -5.44 -23.49 0.59
CA ALA A 222 -6.64 -22.76 0.19
C ALA A 222 -7.33 -23.33 -1.07
N GLY A 223 -6.69 -24.28 -1.75
CA GLY A 223 -7.19 -24.87 -3.00
C GLY A 223 -7.02 -23.96 -4.22
N HIS A 224 -6.16 -22.93 -4.14
CA HIS A 224 -5.90 -22.03 -5.27
C HIS A 224 -4.98 -22.67 -6.33
N ILE A 225 -4.04 -23.50 -5.89
CA ILE A 225 -3.16 -24.30 -6.75
C ILE A 225 -3.19 -25.76 -6.31
N SER A 226 -2.78 -26.68 -7.19
CA SER A 226 -2.62 -28.08 -6.82
C SER A 226 -1.46 -28.29 -5.83
N ARG A 227 -1.56 -29.33 -4.98
CA ARG A 227 -0.42 -29.78 -4.17
C ARG A 227 0.69 -30.42 -4.99
N ASP A 228 0.33 -30.94 -6.16
CA ASP A 228 1.24 -31.56 -7.12
C ASP A 228 1.56 -30.61 -8.28
N GLU A 229 1.29 -29.31 -8.11
CA GLU A 229 1.59 -28.28 -9.10
C GLU A 229 3.10 -28.25 -9.39
N PHE A 230 3.48 -28.50 -10.64
CA PHE A 230 4.88 -28.55 -11.04
C PHE A 230 5.39 -27.17 -11.44
N LEU A 231 5.68 -26.34 -10.43
CA LEU A 231 6.12 -24.94 -10.61
C LEU A 231 7.41 -24.78 -11.42
N ALA A 232 8.21 -25.84 -11.58
CA ALA A 232 9.45 -25.79 -12.34
C ALA A 232 9.23 -25.51 -13.85
N LEU A 233 8.07 -25.90 -14.41
CA LEU A 233 7.71 -25.55 -15.80
C LEU A 233 7.54 -24.03 -15.96
N GLU A 234 6.86 -23.41 -14.99
CA GLU A 234 6.66 -21.97 -14.98
C GLU A 234 7.98 -21.21 -14.75
N GLN A 235 8.83 -21.70 -13.84
CA GLN A 235 10.17 -21.14 -13.63
C GLN A 235 11.01 -21.18 -14.91
N ALA A 236 10.93 -22.28 -15.66
CA ALA A 236 11.66 -22.47 -16.91
C ALA A 236 10.99 -21.79 -18.13
N ALA A 237 9.83 -21.15 -17.93
CA ALA A 237 9.02 -20.56 -19.00
C ALA A 237 8.78 -21.52 -20.17
N ILE A 238 8.60 -22.82 -19.87
CA ILE A 238 8.36 -23.85 -20.88
C ILE A 238 6.90 -23.73 -21.35
N PRO A 239 6.64 -23.45 -22.64
CA PRO A 239 5.28 -23.44 -23.16
C PRO A 239 4.67 -24.83 -23.04
N ILE A 240 3.50 -24.92 -22.41
CA ILE A 240 2.73 -26.16 -22.27
C ILE A 240 1.58 -26.25 -23.29
N GLU A 241 1.39 -25.20 -24.10
CA GLU A 241 0.41 -25.12 -25.18
C GLU A 241 1.08 -24.68 -26.47
N PHE A 242 0.58 -25.17 -27.60
CA PHE A 242 1.01 -24.72 -28.92
C PHE A 242 0.34 -23.39 -29.27
N SER A 243 1.02 -22.55 -30.06
CA SER A 243 0.41 -21.31 -30.56
C SER A 243 -0.66 -21.58 -31.62
N ASP A 244 -1.61 -20.66 -31.76
CA ASP A 244 -2.68 -20.74 -32.75
C ASP A 244 -2.13 -20.90 -34.18
N ASP A 245 -1.02 -20.22 -34.51
CA ASP A 245 -0.37 -20.32 -35.81
C ASP A 245 0.15 -21.74 -36.09
N VAL A 246 0.74 -22.40 -35.08
CA VAL A 246 1.23 -23.77 -35.19
C VAL A 246 0.05 -24.74 -35.35
N LEU A 247 -1.03 -24.54 -34.61
CA LEU A 247 -2.24 -25.36 -34.72
C LEU A 247 -2.93 -25.19 -36.08
N ALA A 248 -2.96 -23.97 -36.61
CA ALA A 248 -3.53 -23.66 -37.91
C ALA A 248 -2.72 -24.30 -39.05
N GLU A 249 -1.39 -24.18 -39.02
CA GLU A 249 -0.50 -24.82 -39.98
C GLU A 249 -0.67 -26.34 -39.95
N ALA A 250 -0.61 -26.96 -38.76
CA ALA A 250 -0.78 -28.41 -38.61
C ALA A 250 -2.12 -28.90 -39.16
N SER A 251 -3.20 -28.13 -38.95
CA SER A 251 -4.54 -28.46 -39.47
C SER A 251 -4.67 -28.30 -40.98
N SER A 252 -3.80 -27.51 -41.62
CA SER A 252 -3.81 -27.27 -43.07
C SER A 252 -3.08 -28.36 -43.87
N LEU A 253 -2.29 -29.20 -43.21
CA LEU A 253 -1.53 -30.27 -43.84
C LEU A 253 -2.44 -31.40 -44.30
N ASP A 254 -2.48 -31.66 -45.61
CA ASP A 254 -3.07 -32.87 -46.15
C ASP A 254 -2.05 -34.01 -46.14
N VAL A 255 -2.10 -34.82 -45.08
CA VAL A 255 -1.23 -35.99 -44.91
C VAL A 255 -1.57 -37.09 -45.92
N SER A 256 -2.82 -37.15 -46.40
CA SER A 256 -3.30 -38.26 -47.23
C SER A 256 -2.64 -38.27 -48.61
N SER A 257 -2.48 -37.11 -49.24
CA SER A 257 -1.80 -36.97 -50.54
C SER A 257 -0.30 -37.28 -50.49
N GLN A 258 0.31 -37.31 -49.30
CA GLN A 258 1.73 -37.68 -49.16
C GLN A 258 1.99 -39.18 -49.30
N PHE A 259 0.95 -40.02 -49.19
CA PHE A 259 1.08 -41.47 -49.37
C PHE A 259 1.14 -41.88 -50.86
N ASP A 260 0.65 -41.03 -51.78
CA ASP A 260 0.62 -41.28 -53.23
C ASP A 260 1.93 -40.86 -53.94
N ASP A 261 2.97 -40.48 -53.19
CA ASP A 261 4.25 -40.07 -53.76
C ASP A 261 4.98 -41.24 -54.43
N SER A 262 5.11 -41.17 -55.76
CA SER A 262 5.82 -42.15 -56.59
C SER A 262 7.29 -42.37 -56.24
N HIS A 263 7.90 -41.48 -55.44
CA HIS A 263 9.26 -41.64 -54.93
C HIS A 263 9.36 -42.52 -53.68
N ARG A 264 8.23 -42.86 -53.04
CA ARG A 264 8.20 -43.76 -51.89
C ARG A 264 8.22 -45.22 -52.33
N ARG A 265 8.90 -46.06 -51.55
CA ARG A 265 8.87 -47.51 -51.73
C ARG A 265 7.74 -48.09 -50.88
N ASP A 266 6.82 -48.80 -51.53
CA ASP A 266 5.76 -49.52 -50.82
C ASP A 266 6.33 -50.76 -50.12
N LEU A 267 6.19 -50.78 -48.79
CA LEU A 267 6.57 -51.87 -47.90
C LEU A 267 5.38 -52.41 -47.09
N THR A 268 4.14 -52.02 -47.45
CA THR A 268 2.92 -52.40 -46.72
C THR A 268 2.64 -53.90 -46.69
N SER A 269 3.35 -54.69 -47.52
CA SER A 269 3.30 -56.15 -47.53
C SER A 269 4.19 -56.82 -46.47
N LEU A 270 5.04 -56.08 -45.76
CA LEU A 270 5.92 -56.61 -44.71
C LEU A 270 5.27 -56.45 -43.34
N ASP A 271 5.51 -57.42 -42.47
CA ASP A 271 5.14 -57.30 -41.06
C ASP A 271 6.05 -56.27 -40.39
N VAL A 272 5.43 -55.26 -39.78
CA VAL A 272 6.07 -54.22 -38.98
C VAL A 272 5.71 -54.46 -37.51
N ILE A 273 6.71 -54.45 -36.64
CA ILE A 273 6.54 -54.67 -35.20
C ILE A 273 7.15 -53.48 -34.47
N THR A 274 6.33 -52.74 -33.73
CA THR A 274 6.80 -51.74 -32.76
C THR A 274 6.82 -52.38 -31.37
N VAL A 275 7.77 -51.99 -30.52
CA VAL A 275 7.92 -52.53 -29.15
C VAL A 275 7.98 -51.37 -28.18
N ASP A 276 6.84 -51.07 -27.58
CA ASP A 276 6.62 -49.90 -26.73
C ASP A 276 6.06 -50.30 -25.36
N ASP A 277 6.18 -49.39 -24.39
CA ASP A 277 5.47 -49.51 -23.11
C ASP A 277 3.95 -49.28 -23.29
N GLU A 278 3.14 -49.82 -22.36
CA GLU A 278 1.67 -49.79 -22.42
C GLU A 278 1.09 -48.36 -22.52
N ASP A 279 1.72 -47.39 -21.84
CA ASP A 279 1.27 -45.99 -21.80
C ASP A 279 1.84 -45.13 -22.93
N THR A 280 2.60 -45.71 -23.87
CA THR A 280 3.23 -44.96 -24.97
C THR A 280 2.19 -44.47 -25.96
N THR A 281 2.11 -43.15 -26.13
CA THR A 281 1.14 -42.48 -27.01
C THR A 281 1.71 -42.14 -28.39
N ASP A 282 3.00 -41.87 -28.50
CA ASP A 282 3.70 -41.55 -29.76
C ASP A 282 4.50 -42.78 -30.25
N ARG A 283 4.39 -43.12 -31.53
CA ARG A 283 5.07 -44.26 -32.17
C ARG A 283 5.68 -43.81 -33.48
N ASP A 284 6.99 -43.63 -33.49
CA ASP A 284 7.74 -43.09 -34.62
C ASP A 284 8.66 -44.12 -35.31
N ASP A 285 8.76 -45.34 -34.78
CA ASP A 285 9.57 -46.43 -35.33
C ASP A 285 8.78 -47.72 -35.62
N GLY A 286 9.32 -48.55 -36.53
CA GLY A 286 8.73 -49.81 -37.01
C GLY A 286 9.45 -50.44 -38.20
#